data_AF-A0A431KXQ2-F1
#
_entry.id   AF-A0A431KXQ2-F1
#
_cell.length_a   1.000
_cell.length_b   1.000
_cell.length_c   1.000
_cell.angle_alpha   90.00
_cell.angle_beta   90.00
_cell.angle_gamma   90.00
#
_symmetry.space_group_name_H-M   'P 1'
#
loop_
_entity.id
_entity.type
_entity.pdbx_description
1 polymer ?
#
loop_
_entity_poly.entity_id
_entity_poly.type
_entity_poly.pdbx_seq_one_letter_code
_entity_poly.pdbx_strand_id
1 'polypeptide(L)'
;MSCTTPPLHRPFGRRRFLWGGLAGVGLLARGVRAESAPAARPASREVRLALLMGNRTYPQPFDLPPIPKNLRDLEAVLERRGFQVTSALDLDLPAARRVLDRFIAEAAASPPDATVFFYFSGHGVQVDAANLLLPAGLNPTARGDQLQTGSVQLLGDVVRRLPPRREGMVIAVVDACRTGLKSGEVAGLNQVEAPPGCLISFSTAAGKPAIAPAVETQNTFYTGSLVRLMASVPDQTTFPELMQLVRSDVRETMLNHPVPAVRQLAQDPFIADHTRVRLTVEPRREGATAALPDIDEAAELRKLERLTWPAEVVQVAEAFLKARPDSAYAPGVQVARDGARTALKALQRSDVRLFKAAFATSDDMPDELRQDLLRCGRGDKDAAARMAWRARGGPGSAAGYASAAQSRYEGWLQFAVALGNGIASYELALHFRGTGQPLLASQFEARARELGYTPPPDLDNVRK
;
A
#
# COMPACT_ATOMS: atom_id res chain seq x y z
N MET A 1 -66.71 -37.24 3.68
CA MET A 1 -67.80 -37.56 4.64
C MET A 1 -68.00 -36.29 5.47
N SER A 2 -69.11 -35.59 5.56
CA SER A 2 -70.48 -35.65 5.02
C SER A 2 -71.03 -34.23 5.26
N CYS A 3 -71.54 -33.50 4.25
CA CYS A 3 -72.98 -33.31 3.96
C CYS A 3 -73.80 -32.95 5.22
N THR A 4 -74.54 -31.83 5.31
CA THR A 4 -75.71 -31.43 4.50
C THR A 4 -76.19 -30.01 4.92
N THR A 5 -76.28 -28.96 4.07
CA THR A 5 -77.41 -28.50 3.18
C THR A 5 -78.66 -27.87 3.89
N PRO A 6 -79.59 -27.12 3.24
CA PRO A 6 -79.55 -25.87 2.43
C PRO A 6 -80.79 -24.91 2.72
N PRO A 7 -81.58 -24.34 1.75
CA PRO A 7 -81.39 -23.15 0.88
C PRO A 7 -82.58 -22.12 0.88
N LEU A 8 -82.55 -21.19 -0.11
CA LEU A 8 -83.63 -20.61 -0.97
C LEU A 8 -83.63 -19.06 -0.92
N HIS A 9 -83.60 -18.30 -2.02
CA HIS A 9 -84.45 -18.33 -3.23
C HIS A 9 -83.75 -17.67 -4.45
N ARG A 10 -84.12 -18.12 -5.67
CA ARG A 10 -83.84 -17.50 -6.99
C ARG A 10 -84.94 -16.43 -7.32
N PRO A 11 -85.22 -15.94 -8.57
CA PRO A 11 -84.54 -16.02 -9.90
C PRO A 11 -84.68 -14.74 -10.82
N PHE A 12 -84.21 -14.86 -12.08
CA PHE A 12 -84.56 -14.12 -13.32
C PHE A 12 -84.02 -12.68 -13.49
N GLY A 13 -83.55 -12.20 -14.65
CA GLY A 13 -83.39 -12.75 -16.01
C GLY A 13 -83.31 -11.60 -17.05
N ARG A 14 -82.66 -11.87 -18.20
CA ARG A 14 -82.73 -11.11 -19.50
C ARG A 14 -82.06 -9.71 -19.50
N ARG A 15 -81.50 -9.15 -20.59
CA ARG A 15 -81.30 -9.48 -22.02
C ARG A 15 -80.38 -8.37 -22.63
N ARG A 16 -79.61 -8.77 -23.65
CA ARG A 16 -79.28 -8.05 -24.91
C ARG A 16 -78.43 -6.76 -24.92
N PHE A 17 -77.38 -6.90 -25.74
CA PHE A 17 -76.63 -5.89 -26.50
C PHE A 17 -77.51 -4.85 -27.23
N LEU A 18 -77.03 -3.60 -27.26
CA LEU A 18 -77.18 -2.66 -28.38
C LEU A 18 -75.98 -1.69 -28.41
N TRP A 19 -75.57 -1.35 -29.64
CA TRP A 19 -74.44 -0.51 -30.02
C TRP A 19 -74.73 0.99 -29.86
N GLY A 20 -73.65 1.77 -29.70
CA GLY A 20 -73.58 3.24 -29.75
C GLY A 20 -72.50 3.70 -28.76
N GLY A 21 -71.29 4.09 -29.15
CA GLY A 21 -70.95 5.04 -30.19
C GLY A 21 -70.81 6.41 -29.55
N LEU A 22 -69.60 6.75 -29.05
CA LEU A 22 -68.98 8.08 -29.10
C LEU A 22 -67.70 8.11 -28.26
N ALA A 23 -66.70 8.75 -28.86
CA ALA A 23 -65.34 8.88 -28.39
C ALA A 23 -65.23 9.65 -27.08
N GLY A 24 -64.42 9.13 -26.16
CA GLY A 24 -63.91 9.84 -24.99
C GLY A 24 -62.51 9.33 -24.70
N VAL A 25 -61.50 10.07 -25.18
CA VAL A 25 -60.10 9.84 -24.82
C VAL A 25 -59.93 10.22 -23.35
N GLY A 26 -60.11 9.24 -22.47
CA GLY A 26 -59.74 9.36 -21.06
C GLY A 26 -58.23 9.19 -20.94
N LEU A 27 -57.50 10.31 -20.90
CA LEU A 27 -56.10 10.33 -20.47
C LEU A 27 -56.06 9.88 -19.00
N LEU A 28 -55.75 8.62 -18.74
CA LEU A 28 -55.29 8.17 -17.44
C LEU A 28 -53.90 8.75 -17.21
N ALA A 29 -53.83 9.92 -16.57
CA ALA A 29 -52.59 10.46 -16.05
C ALA A 29 -52.07 9.53 -14.95
N ARG A 30 -51.26 8.54 -15.34
CA ARG A 30 -50.38 7.82 -14.42
C ARG A 30 -49.42 8.88 -13.85
N GLY A 31 -49.64 9.27 -12.60
CA GLY A 31 -48.69 10.09 -11.86
C GLY A 31 -47.34 9.39 -11.82
N VAL A 32 -46.40 9.88 -12.63
CA VAL A 32 -44.98 9.55 -12.48
C VAL A 32 -44.57 10.19 -11.16
N ARG A 33 -44.43 9.37 -10.10
CA ARG A 33 -43.66 9.79 -8.94
C ARG A 33 -42.24 10.01 -9.44
N ALA A 34 -41.85 11.27 -9.57
CA ALA A 34 -40.45 11.63 -9.74
C ALA A 34 -39.72 11.10 -8.50
N GLU A 35 -38.98 10.02 -8.69
CA GLU A 35 -38.06 9.50 -7.70
C GLU A 35 -37.01 10.60 -7.52
N SER A 36 -37.08 11.29 -6.39
CA SER A 36 -36.12 12.33 -6.05
C SER A 36 -34.74 11.68 -6.04
N ALA A 37 -33.91 12.02 -7.02
CA ALA A 37 -32.51 11.64 -7.04
C ALA A 37 -31.89 11.99 -5.68
N PRO A 38 -31.09 11.11 -5.06
CA PRO A 38 -30.46 11.42 -3.79
C PRO A 38 -29.70 12.72 -3.97
N ALA A 39 -30.00 13.70 -3.11
CA ALA A 39 -29.28 14.96 -3.09
C ALA A 39 -27.78 14.65 -2.99
N ALA A 40 -27.03 15.00 -4.04
CA ALA A 40 -25.59 14.87 -4.03
C ALA A 40 -25.08 15.63 -2.80
N ARG A 41 -24.50 14.90 -1.84
CA ARG A 41 -23.75 15.53 -0.75
C ARG A 41 -22.76 16.49 -1.41
N PRO A 42 -22.66 17.77 -0.96
CA PRO A 42 -21.60 18.64 -1.45
C PRO A 42 -20.29 17.88 -1.26
N ALA A 43 -19.50 17.77 -2.32
CA ALA A 43 -18.29 16.97 -2.31
C ALA A 43 -17.26 17.73 -1.48
N SER A 44 -17.21 17.43 -0.18
CA SER A 44 -16.26 18.05 0.75
C SER A 44 -14.87 18.05 0.12
N ARG A 45 -14.28 19.25 0.00
CA ARG A 45 -12.92 19.45 -0.52
C ARG A 45 -11.98 18.46 0.15
N GLU A 46 -11.28 17.66 -0.66
CA GLU A 46 -10.37 16.63 -0.16
C GLU A 46 -9.34 17.27 0.79
N VAL A 47 -9.30 16.80 2.03
CA VAL A 47 -8.34 17.29 3.03
C VAL A 47 -7.04 16.52 2.88
N ARG A 48 -5.93 17.24 2.71
CA ARG A 48 -4.59 16.67 2.59
C ARG A 48 -3.63 17.38 3.53
N LEU A 49 -3.02 16.64 4.44
CA LEU A 49 -2.11 17.16 5.46
C LEU A 49 -0.74 16.53 5.28
N ALA A 50 0.33 17.31 5.38
CA ALA A 50 1.70 16.80 5.31
C ALA A 50 2.57 17.34 6.44
N LEU A 51 3.36 16.46 7.06
CA LEU A 51 4.47 16.82 7.93
C LEU A 51 5.77 16.35 7.30
N LEU A 52 6.66 17.30 7.01
CA LEU A 52 8.02 17.02 6.53
C LEU A 52 9.00 17.34 7.65
N MET A 53 9.73 16.33 8.10
CA MET A 53 10.81 16.48 9.07
C MET A 53 12.15 16.16 8.41
N GLY A 54 13.11 17.07 8.50
CA GLY A 54 14.46 16.86 7.99
C GLY A 54 15.48 17.19 9.06
N ASN A 55 16.52 16.35 9.19
CA ASN A 55 17.66 16.63 10.06
C ASN A 55 18.94 16.53 9.24
N ARG A 56 19.64 17.66 9.12
CA ARG A 56 20.97 17.82 8.53
C ARG A 56 22.05 17.76 9.60
N THR A 57 21.85 18.45 10.71
CA THR A 57 22.91 18.75 11.69
C THR A 57 23.09 17.61 12.68
N TYR A 58 24.25 16.97 12.60
CA TYR A 58 24.68 15.91 13.49
C TYR A 58 26.14 16.16 13.92
N PRO A 59 26.61 15.51 14.99
CA PRO A 59 28.03 15.55 15.32
C PRO A 59 28.88 15.10 14.14
N GLN A 60 30.02 15.75 13.89
CA GLN A 60 30.93 15.36 12.81
C GLN A 60 31.36 13.88 12.96
N PRO A 61 31.47 13.10 11.86
CA PRO A 61 31.34 13.48 10.45
C PRO A 61 29.94 13.23 9.86
N PHE A 62 28.89 13.23 10.67
CA PHE A 62 27.58 12.68 10.29
C PHE A 62 26.61 13.69 9.66
N ASP A 63 27.05 14.89 9.29
CA ASP A 63 26.16 15.87 8.67
C ASP A 63 25.59 15.37 7.33
N LEU A 64 24.35 15.77 7.04
CA LEU A 64 23.65 15.45 5.78
C LEU A 64 23.30 16.74 5.01
N PRO A 65 24.22 17.27 4.19
CA PRO A 65 24.02 18.53 3.46
C PRO A 65 22.74 18.66 2.61
N PRO A 66 22.22 17.62 1.93
CA PRO A 66 21.11 17.79 0.97
C PRO A 66 19.72 17.95 1.63
N ILE A 67 19.60 17.74 2.93
CA ILE A 67 18.31 17.65 3.63
C ILE A 67 17.47 18.95 3.54
N PRO A 68 18.01 20.17 3.69
CA PRO A 68 17.22 21.39 3.52
C PRO A 68 16.63 21.51 2.11
N LYS A 69 17.36 21.03 1.08
CA LYS A 69 16.88 21.03 -0.30
C LYS A 69 15.80 19.98 -0.52
N ASN A 70 15.97 18.77 0.02
CA ASN A 70 14.97 17.72 0.00
C ASN A 70 13.61 18.24 0.52
N LEU A 71 13.60 18.90 1.69
CA LEU A 71 12.38 19.45 2.28
C LEU A 71 11.74 20.51 1.39
N ARG A 72 12.51 21.53 0.97
CA ARG A 72 12.00 22.64 0.17
C ARG A 72 11.38 22.18 -1.15
N ASP A 73 12.04 21.26 -1.86
CA ASP A 73 11.56 20.77 -3.13
C ASP A 73 10.29 19.90 -2.97
N LEU A 74 10.27 19.06 -1.93
CA LEU A 74 9.13 18.19 -1.63
C LEU A 74 7.91 18.98 -1.14
N GLU A 75 8.12 19.97 -0.28
CA GLU A 75 7.10 20.93 0.16
C GLU A 75 6.44 21.59 -1.05
N ALA A 76 7.23 22.19 -1.93
CA ALA A 76 6.72 22.90 -3.10
C ALA A 76 5.86 22.00 -4.01
N VAL A 77 6.22 20.72 -4.21
CA VAL A 77 5.42 19.81 -5.03
C VAL A 77 4.20 19.26 -4.29
N LEU A 78 4.27 19.04 -2.97
CA LEU A 78 3.12 18.62 -2.16
C LEU A 78 2.05 19.71 -2.11
N GLU A 79 2.44 20.98 -1.93
CA GLU A 79 1.52 22.11 -1.96
C GLU A 79 0.80 22.21 -3.31
N ARG A 80 1.51 22.00 -4.42
CA ARG A 80 0.89 21.93 -5.77
C ARG A 80 -0.12 20.78 -5.88
N ARG A 81 0.09 19.68 -5.16
CA ARG A 81 -0.84 18.53 -5.06
C ARG A 81 -1.87 18.70 -3.94
N GLY A 82 -2.05 19.93 -3.43
CA GLY A 82 -3.14 20.30 -2.53
C GLY A 82 -2.92 19.94 -1.05
N PHE A 83 -1.70 19.56 -0.66
CA PHE A 83 -1.38 19.34 0.75
C PHE A 83 -1.20 20.66 1.50
N GLN A 84 -1.69 20.70 2.73
CA GLN A 84 -1.27 21.67 3.73
C GLN A 84 0.00 21.13 4.39
N VAL A 85 1.14 21.78 4.14
CA VAL A 85 2.45 21.27 4.54
C VAL A 85 2.96 21.98 5.79
N THR A 86 3.39 21.21 6.78
CA THR A 86 4.23 21.67 7.88
C THR A 86 5.64 21.12 7.67
N SER A 87 6.61 21.99 7.43
CA SER A 87 8.02 21.62 7.30
C SER A 87 8.80 21.99 8.56
N ALA A 88 9.67 21.09 9.02
CA ALA A 88 10.55 21.33 10.15
C ALA A 88 11.96 20.76 9.90
N LEU A 89 12.98 21.60 10.12
CA LEU A 89 14.38 21.30 9.88
C LEU A 89 15.16 21.34 11.20
N ASP A 90 16.07 20.38 11.38
CA ASP A 90 17.06 20.31 12.47
C ASP A 90 16.45 20.37 13.88
N LEU A 91 15.45 19.53 14.12
CA LEU A 91 14.78 19.44 15.42
C LEU A 91 15.51 18.50 16.37
N ASP A 92 15.78 18.98 17.59
CA ASP A 92 16.12 18.11 18.72
C ASP A 92 14.92 17.23 19.14
N LEU A 93 15.14 16.24 20.01
CA LEU A 93 14.08 15.29 20.38
C LEU A 93 12.83 15.96 20.99
N PRO A 94 12.95 16.90 21.97
CA PRO A 94 11.79 17.57 22.51
C PRO A 94 11.01 18.38 21.45
N ALA A 95 11.70 19.10 20.56
CA ALA A 95 11.04 19.85 19.49
C ALA A 95 10.38 18.94 18.46
N ALA A 96 11.06 17.87 18.06
CA ALA A 96 10.54 16.83 17.17
C ALA A 96 9.23 16.24 17.71
N ARG A 97 9.21 15.86 18.99
CA ARG A 97 7.99 15.34 19.66
C ARG A 97 6.86 16.37 19.67
N ARG A 98 7.13 17.64 20.02
CA ARG A 98 6.11 18.69 20.00
C ARG A 98 5.50 18.91 18.61
N VAL A 99 6.32 18.92 17.56
CA VAL A 99 5.85 19.07 16.18
C VAL A 99 5.00 17.88 15.77
N LEU A 100 5.47 16.67 16.06
CA LEU A 100 4.74 15.42 15.78
C LEU A 100 3.40 15.36 16.52
N ASP A 101 3.37 15.72 17.80
CA ASP A 101 2.15 15.71 18.62
C ASP A 101 1.10 16.68 18.07
N ARG A 102 1.51 17.89 17.64
CA ARG A 102 0.60 18.83 16.98
C ARG A 102 0.05 18.29 15.68
N PHE A 103 0.90 17.69 14.85
CA PHE A 103 0.47 17.12 13.58
C PHE A 103 -0.48 15.93 13.78
N ILE A 104 -0.23 15.08 14.77
CA ILE A 104 -1.13 13.98 15.14
C ILE A 104 -2.49 14.53 15.60
N ALA A 105 -2.51 15.60 16.39
CA ALA A 105 -3.75 16.24 16.81
C ALA A 105 -4.53 16.85 15.63
N GLU A 106 -3.83 17.49 14.69
CA GLU A 106 -4.43 18.03 13.46
C GLU A 106 -5.00 16.91 12.57
N ALA A 107 -4.24 15.82 12.39
CA ALA A 107 -4.71 14.63 11.69
C ALA A 107 -5.95 14.01 12.38
N ALA A 108 -5.99 13.97 13.72
CA ALA A 108 -7.14 13.49 14.46
C ALA A 108 -8.38 14.39 14.31
N ALA A 109 -8.19 15.70 14.15
CA ALA A 109 -9.27 16.65 13.92
C ALA A 109 -9.78 16.67 12.46
N SER A 110 -9.02 16.11 11.51
CA SER A 110 -9.41 16.06 10.10
C SER A 110 -10.46 14.98 9.78
N PRO A 111 -11.19 15.10 8.65
CA PRO A 111 -12.15 14.10 8.20
C PRO A 111 -11.56 12.68 8.00
N PRO A 112 -12.36 11.60 8.15
CA PRO A 112 -11.92 10.21 7.98
C PRO A 112 -11.36 9.87 6.59
N ASP A 113 -11.72 10.64 5.56
CA ASP A 113 -11.29 10.50 4.17
C ASP A 113 -10.03 11.32 3.83
N ALA A 114 -9.45 12.04 4.79
CA ALA A 114 -8.27 12.85 4.53
C ALA A 114 -7.04 12.00 4.16
N THR A 115 -6.14 12.56 3.35
CA THR A 115 -4.82 11.99 3.08
C THR A 115 -3.79 12.62 4.02
N VAL A 116 -3.09 11.79 4.80
CA VAL A 116 -2.02 12.25 5.69
C VAL A 116 -0.69 11.77 5.16
N PHE A 117 0.25 12.68 5.00
CA PHE A 117 1.60 12.41 4.52
C PHE A 117 2.62 12.75 5.60
N PHE A 118 3.43 11.79 5.99
CA PHE A 118 4.58 11.99 6.86
C PHE A 118 5.84 11.71 6.06
N TYR A 119 6.81 12.61 6.10
CA TYR A 119 8.11 12.43 5.50
C TYR A 119 9.21 12.71 6.52
N PHE A 120 10.20 11.82 6.54
CA PHE A 120 11.42 12.02 7.30
C PHE A 120 12.64 11.89 6.40
N SER A 121 13.61 12.81 6.51
CA SER A 121 14.93 12.66 5.91
C SER A 121 16.05 13.02 6.89
N GLY A 122 17.02 12.13 7.06
CA GLY A 122 18.05 12.26 8.09
C GLY A 122 18.76 10.94 8.36
N HIS A 123 19.28 10.74 9.58
CA HIS A 123 19.77 9.43 10.00
C HIS A 123 18.66 8.55 10.54
N GLY A 124 18.70 7.27 10.17
CA GLY A 124 17.81 6.24 10.68
C GLY A 124 18.58 4.97 11.02
N VAL A 125 18.27 4.38 12.17
CA VAL A 125 18.93 3.16 12.65
C VAL A 125 17.89 2.15 13.12
N GLN A 126 18.29 0.89 13.19
CA GLN A 126 17.50 -0.14 13.85
C GLN A 126 18.16 -0.56 15.16
N VAL A 127 17.38 -0.54 16.24
CA VAL A 127 17.76 -1.16 17.53
C VAL A 127 16.59 -2.03 17.99
N ASP A 128 16.85 -3.28 18.37
CA ASP A 128 15.85 -4.25 18.83
C ASP A 128 14.60 -4.34 17.93
N ALA A 129 14.83 -4.53 16.63
CA ALA A 129 13.81 -4.58 15.57
C ALA A 129 12.98 -3.30 15.37
N ALA A 130 13.21 -2.24 16.14
CA ALA A 130 12.53 -0.95 16.01
C ALA A 130 13.26 0.00 15.08
N ASN A 131 12.51 0.66 14.20
CA ASN A 131 12.98 1.69 13.29
C ASN A 131 13.01 3.05 13.98
N LEU A 132 14.21 3.57 14.23
CA LEU A 132 14.43 4.82 14.93
C LEU A 132 14.82 5.94 13.94
N LEU A 133 14.14 7.07 14.05
CA LEU A 133 14.41 8.30 13.32
C LEU A 133 15.18 9.24 14.24
N LEU A 134 16.42 9.58 13.88
CA LEU A 134 17.32 10.31 14.79
C LEU A 134 17.05 11.82 14.71
N PRO A 135 16.76 12.49 15.84
CA PRO A 135 16.69 13.95 15.91
C PRO A 135 18.06 14.59 15.64
N ALA A 136 18.06 15.88 15.31
CA ALA A 136 19.29 16.64 15.14
C ALA A 136 20.14 16.64 16.42
N GLY A 137 21.45 16.65 16.25
CA GLY A 137 22.43 16.62 17.34
C GLY A 137 22.66 15.25 18.00
N LEU A 138 21.80 14.24 17.77
CA LEU A 138 22.02 12.90 18.30
C LEU A 138 23.11 12.17 17.51
N ASN A 139 24.17 11.71 18.18
CA ASN A 139 25.24 10.97 17.52
C ASN A 139 24.71 9.61 16.97
N PRO A 140 24.75 9.36 15.65
CA PRO A 140 24.27 8.11 15.06
C PRO A 140 25.04 6.85 15.49
N THR A 141 26.20 7.01 16.12
CA THR A 141 27.04 5.91 16.64
C THR A 141 26.97 5.75 18.16
N ALA A 142 26.01 6.42 18.81
CA ALA A 142 25.71 6.23 20.22
C ALA A 142 25.31 4.77 20.53
N ARG A 143 25.32 4.41 21.82
CA ARG A 143 24.92 3.06 22.26
C ARG A 143 23.43 2.84 22.00
N GLY A 144 23.03 1.58 21.80
CA GLY A 144 21.64 1.21 21.45
C GLY A 144 20.59 1.72 22.44
N ASP A 145 20.85 1.68 23.73
CA ASP A 145 20.00 2.21 24.81
C ASP A 145 19.81 3.74 24.72
N GLN A 146 20.89 4.47 24.40
CA GLN A 146 20.83 5.91 24.16
C GLN A 146 20.06 6.23 22.88
N LEU A 147 20.26 5.46 21.81
CA LEU A 147 19.53 5.63 20.57
C LEU A 147 18.03 5.38 20.75
N GLN A 148 17.66 4.32 21.48
CA GLN A 148 16.25 3.99 21.77
C GLN A 148 15.53 5.08 22.56
N THR A 149 16.17 5.62 23.60
CA THR A 149 15.58 6.68 24.45
C THR A 149 15.63 8.05 23.78
N GLY A 150 16.65 8.28 22.95
CA GLY A 150 16.94 9.55 22.29
C GLY A 150 16.29 9.76 20.92
N SER A 151 15.53 8.80 20.39
CA SER A 151 14.98 8.85 19.03
C SER A 151 13.45 8.84 18.98
N VAL A 152 12.90 9.02 17.78
CA VAL A 152 11.48 8.82 17.46
C VAL A 152 11.32 7.43 16.81
N GLN A 153 10.43 6.59 17.32
CA GLN A 153 10.12 5.30 16.70
C GLN A 153 9.11 5.46 15.57
N LEU A 154 9.44 5.05 14.35
CA LEU A 154 8.56 5.22 13.19
C LEU A 154 7.17 4.61 13.42
N LEU A 155 7.10 3.33 13.81
CA LEU A 155 5.80 2.69 14.01
C LEU A 155 5.12 3.15 15.30
N GLY A 156 5.85 3.19 16.41
CA GLY A 156 5.30 3.47 17.74
C GLY A 156 4.88 4.92 17.93
N ASP A 157 5.74 5.86 17.53
CA ASP A 157 5.54 7.29 17.81
C ASP A 157 4.87 8.04 16.66
N VAL A 158 4.92 7.52 15.43
CA VAL A 158 4.34 8.18 14.25
C VAL A 158 3.14 7.39 13.72
N VAL A 159 3.37 6.25 13.07
CA VAL A 159 2.34 5.59 12.25
C VAL A 159 1.16 5.09 13.09
N ARG A 160 1.40 4.47 14.25
CA ARG A 160 0.33 3.92 15.11
C ARG A 160 -0.38 4.99 15.95
N ARG A 161 0.20 6.19 16.08
CA ARG A 161 -0.45 7.31 16.78
C ARG A 161 -1.36 8.13 15.86
N LEU A 162 -1.17 8.03 14.55
CA LEU A 162 -2.12 8.59 13.58
C LEU A 162 -3.43 7.81 13.60
N PRO A 163 -4.59 8.48 13.49
CA PRO A 163 -5.89 7.81 13.49
C PRO A 163 -6.02 6.87 12.28
N PRO A 164 -6.61 5.67 12.44
CA PRO A 164 -6.90 4.79 11.32
C PRO A 164 -7.82 5.48 10.31
N ARG A 165 -7.42 5.51 9.04
CA ARG A 165 -8.21 6.13 7.95
C ARG A 165 -8.84 5.05 7.08
N ARG A 166 -10.14 4.84 7.24
CA ARG A 166 -10.88 3.82 6.47
C ARG A 166 -11.21 4.29 5.06
N GLU A 167 -11.53 5.58 4.92
CA GLU A 167 -11.91 6.22 3.66
C GLU A 167 -10.77 7.08 3.07
N GLY A 168 -9.72 7.29 3.87
CA GLY A 168 -8.52 8.02 3.49
C GLY A 168 -7.28 7.13 3.54
N MET A 169 -6.11 7.75 3.67
CA MET A 169 -4.84 7.02 3.71
C MET A 169 -3.79 7.76 4.51
N VAL A 170 -2.92 7.00 5.18
CA VAL A 170 -1.69 7.50 5.80
C VAL A 170 -0.50 7.05 4.95
N ILE A 171 0.30 7.99 4.48
CA ILE A 171 1.52 7.74 3.72
C ILE A 171 2.70 8.14 4.60
N ALA A 172 3.63 7.22 4.86
CA ALA A 172 4.86 7.50 5.59
C ALA A 172 6.07 7.21 4.69
N VAL A 173 6.89 8.22 4.43
CA VAL A 173 8.08 8.14 3.59
C VAL A 173 9.32 8.40 4.43
N VAL A 174 10.27 7.48 4.41
CA VAL A 174 11.51 7.58 5.21
C VAL A 174 12.71 7.54 4.28
N ASP A 175 13.32 8.70 4.04
CA ASP A 175 14.53 8.87 3.25
C ASP A 175 15.75 9.07 4.15
N ALA A 176 16.18 7.98 4.78
CA ALA A 176 17.20 8.01 5.82
C ALA A 176 18.45 7.18 5.50
N CYS A 177 19.62 7.77 5.77
CA CYS A 177 20.92 7.12 5.65
C CYS A 177 21.08 6.01 6.70
N ARG A 178 21.88 4.99 6.34
CA ARG A 178 22.19 3.86 7.21
C ARG A 178 23.69 3.73 7.31
N THR A 179 24.25 4.16 8.43
CA THR A 179 25.66 3.98 8.74
C THR A 179 25.79 3.28 10.07
N GLY A 180 25.96 1.95 10.03
CA GLY A 180 26.71 1.26 11.07
C GLY A 180 28.18 1.36 10.70
N LEU A 181 28.89 2.41 11.13
CA LEU A 181 30.34 2.54 10.89
C LEU A 181 31.19 1.60 11.79
N LYS A 182 30.56 0.70 12.55
CA LYS A 182 31.26 -0.34 13.29
C LYS A 182 31.09 -1.68 12.57
N SER A 183 32.23 -2.27 12.22
CA SER A 183 32.37 -3.62 11.69
C SER A 183 31.64 -4.64 12.57
N GLY A 184 30.57 -5.26 12.06
CA GLY A 184 29.99 -6.49 12.63
C GLY A 184 28.51 -6.46 12.97
N GLU A 185 27.89 -5.29 13.18
CA GLU A 185 26.46 -5.19 13.57
C GLU A 185 25.69 -4.33 12.56
N VAL A 186 25.41 -4.94 11.40
CA VAL A 186 24.66 -4.27 10.33
C VAL A 186 23.17 -4.47 10.56
N ALA A 187 22.46 -3.42 10.96
CA ALA A 187 21.06 -3.27 10.59
C ALA A 187 20.69 -1.79 10.46
N GLY A 188 20.45 -1.36 9.22
CA GLY A 188 19.61 -0.16 9.02
C GLY A 188 18.15 -0.54 9.23
N LEU A 189 17.23 0.31 8.76
CA LEU A 189 15.81 0.13 9.05
C LEU A 189 15.31 -1.28 8.68
N ASN A 190 14.61 -1.90 9.62
CA ASN A 190 13.95 -3.18 9.53
C ASN A 190 12.75 -3.11 8.59
N GLN A 191 12.39 -4.22 7.96
CA GLN A 191 11.11 -4.31 7.26
C GLN A 191 9.95 -4.10 8.26
N VAL A 192 8.87 -3.49 7.77
CA VAL A 192 7.65 -3.28 8.56
C VAL A 192 6.43 -3.78 7.80
N GLU A 193 5.39 -4.11 8.55
CA GLU A 193 4.05 -4.27 8.00
C GLU A 193 3.30 -2.96 8.14
N ALA A 194 2.67 -2.50 7.05
CA ALA A 194 1.83 -1.32 7.08
C ALA A 194 0.49 -1.64 7.79
N PRO A 195 0.09 -0.83 8.80
CA PRO A 195 -1.26 -0.94 9.35
C PRO A 195 -2.33 -0.70 8.28
N PRO A 196 -3.56 -1.18 8.47
CA PRO A 196 -4.60 -1.00 7.47
C PRO A 196 -4.88 0.47 7.18
N GLY A 197 -4.93 0.84 5.89
CA GLY A 197 -5.04 2.23 5.42
C GLY A 197 -3.69 2.95 5.31
N CYS A 198 -2.57 2.28 5.58
CA CYS A 198 -1.23 2.87 5.49
C CYS A 198 -0.46 2.42 4.24
N LEU A 199 0.37 3.33 3.74
CA LEU A 199 1.43 3.10 2.75
C LEU A 199 2.74 3.58 3.37
N ILE A 200 3.70 2.67 3.58
CA ILE A 200 5.01 3.02 4.14
C ILE A 200 6.07 2.77 3.09
N SER A 201 6.93 3.74 2.82
CA SER A 201 8.05 3.58 1.90
C SER A 201 9.36 4.06 2.51
N PHE A 202 10.43 3.31 2.24
CA PHE A 202 11.79 3.63 2.64
C PHE A 202 12.65 3.80 1.41
N SER A 203 13.58 4.76 1.43
CA SER A 203 14.46 5.02 0.29
C SER A 203 15.41 3.88 -0.07
N THR A 204 15.54 2.86 0.79
CA THR A 204 16.31 1.64 0.51
C THR A 204 15.64 0.38 1.00
N ALA A 205 16.06 -0.75 0.44
CA ALA A 205 15.81 -2.06 0.98
C ALA A 205 16.44 -2.16 2.37
N ALA A 206 15.79 -2.90 3.27
CA ALA A 206 16.39 -3.27 4.54
C ALA A 206 17.73 -4.00 4.30
N GLY A 207 18.70 -3.89 5.23
CA GLY A 207 20.11 -4.29 4.96
C GLY A 207 21.07 -3.34 4.16
N LYS A 208 20.63 -2.42 3.26
CA LYS A 208 21.52 -1.56 2.41
C LYS A 208 21.48 -0.03 2.66
N PRO A 209 22.62 0.71 2.63
CA PRO A 209 22.70 2.15 2.92
C PRO A 209 21.96 3.04 1.92
N ALA A 210 21.38 4.14 2.41
CA ALA A 210 20.95 5.23 1.55
C ALA A 210 22.12 6.17 1.28
N ILE A 211 22.31 6.57 0.02
CA ILE A 211 23.34 7.52 -0.35
C ILE A 211 22.73 8.92 -0.39
N ALA A 212 23.30 9.79 0.43
CA ALA A 212 23.11 11.22 0.29
C ALA A 212 24.32 11.81 -0.47
N PRO A 213 24.12 12.66 -1.49
CA PRO A 213 25.22 13.42 -2.05
C PRO A 213 25.80 14.35 -0.98
N ALA A 214 27.10 14.60 -1.01
CA ALA A 214 27.75 15.61 -0.15
C ALA A 214 27.43 17.06 -0.58
N VAL A 215 26.59 17.22 -1.61
CA VAL A 215 26.29 18.49 -2.27
C VAL A 215 24.94 19.01 -1.77
N GLU A 216 24.95 20.15 -1.08
CA GLU A 216 23.76 20.80 -0.52
C GLU A 216 22.72 21.20 -1.59
N THR A 217 23.17 21.43 -2.81
CA THR A 217 22.30 21.82 -3.95
C THR A 217 21.74 20.63 -4.72
N GLN A 218 21.94 19.39 -4.26
CA GLN A 218 21.37 18.18 -4.88
C GLN A 218 20.39 17.52 -3.91
N ASN A 219 19.29 16.95 -4.44
CA ASN A 219 18.44 16.09 -3.63
C ASN A 219 19.11 14.71 -3.47
N THR A 220 18.73 13.96 -2.45
CA THR A 220 18.96 12.50 -2.44
C THR A 220 18.30 11.85 -3.66
N PHE A 221 18.78 10.68 -4.08
CA PHE A 221 18.21 9.97 -5.24
C PHE A 221 16.71 9.74 -5.07
N TYR A 222 16.30 9.31 -3.88
CA TYR A 222 14.90 9.03 -3.59
C TYR A 222 14.03 10.29 -3.62
N THR A 223 14.44 11.35 -2.91
CA THR A 223 13.65 12.59 -2.88
C THR A 223 13.64 13.28 -4.24
N GLY A 224 14.75 13.26 -4.97
CA GLY A 224 14.81 13.77 -6.35
C GLY A 224 13.83 13.04 -7.28
N SER A 225 13.79 11.71 -7.21
CA SER A 225 12.83 10.89 -7.96
C SER A 225 11.38 11.18 -7.57
N LEU A 226 11.08 11.19 -6.26
CA LEU A 226 9.75 11.48 -5.73
C LEU A 226 9.24 12.85 -6.17
N VAL A 227 10.05 13.91 -6.03
CA VAL A 227 9.67 15.27 -6.45
C VAL A 227 9.39 15.32 -7.95
N ARG A 228 10.28 14.75 -8.76
CA ARG A 228 10.15 14.74 -10.22
C ARG A 228 8.89 14.00 -10.67
N LEU A 229 8.67 12.80 -10.16
CA LEU A 229 7.51 11.99 -10.52
C LEU A 229 6.22 12.63 -10.01
N MET A 230 6.18 13.10 -8.77
CA MET A 230 4.97 13.76 -8.26
C MET A 230 4.63 15.04 -9.03
N ALA A 231 5.60 15.69 -9.67
CA ALA A 231 5.38 16.85 -10.54
C ALA A 231 4.94 16.50 -11.97
N SER A 232 5.16 15.27 -12.45
CA SER A 232 5.03 14.93 -13.88
C SER A 232 4.10 13.75 -14.19
N VAL A 233 3.77 12.91 -13.20
CA VAL A 233 2.83 11.81 -13.43
C VAL A 233 1.43 12.34 -13.79
N PRO A 234 0.70 11.63 -14.67
CA PRO A 234 -0.69 11.93 -14.95
C PRO A 234 -1.55 11.92 -13.69
N ASP A 235 -2.60 12.73 -13.68
CA ASP A 235 -3.47 12.95 -12.53
C ASP A 235 -4.19 11.67 -12.05
N GLN A 236 -4.37 10.68 -12.92
CA GLN A 236 -4.98 9.39 -12.64
C GLN A 236 -4.06 8.45 -11.84
N THR A 237 -2.77 8.79 -11.73
CA THR A 237 -1.79 7.99 -11.00
C THR A 237 -2.10 8.02 -9.52
N THR A 238 -2.20 6.85 -8.91
CA THR A 238 -2.44 6.67 -7.48
C THR A 238 -1.15 6.77 -6.67
N PHE A 239 -1.23 7.04 -5.37
CA PHE A 239 -0.04 7.05 -4.52
C PHE A 239 0.72 5.71 -4.48
N PRO A 240 0.08 4.52 -4.39
CA PRO A 240 0.80 3.26 -4.51
C PRO A 240 1.53 3.10 -5.85
N GLU A 241 0.89 3.47 -6.97
CA GLU A 241 1.51 3.45 -8.29
C GLU A 241 2.70 4.43 -8.36
N LEU A 242 2.55 5.65 -7.82
CA LEU A 242 3.63 6.63 -7.70
C LEU A 242 4.82 6.04 -6.94
N MET A 243 4.61 5.40 -5.80
CA MET A 243 5.71 4.82 -5.01
C MET A 243 6.42 3.69 -5.77
N GLN A 244 5.69 2.87 -6.53
CA GLN A 244 6.30 1.86 -7.40
C GLN A 244 7.11 2.48 -8.55
N LEU A 245 6.62 3.58 -9.13
CA LEU A 245 7.37 4.34 -10.15
C LEU A 245 8.64 4.96 -9.55
N VAL A 246 8.57 5.55 -8.37
CA VAL A 246 9.73 6.08 -7.62
C VAL A 246 10.73 4.98 -7.36
N ARG A 247 10.28 3.81 -6.89
CA ARG A 247 11.14 2.65 -6.66
C ARG A 247 11.90 2.26 -7.92
N SER A 248 11.20 2.10 -9.04
CA SER A 248 11.82 1.76 -10.32
C SER A 248 12.79 2.84 -10.81
N ASP A 249 12.40 4.10 -10.74
CA ASP A 249 13.20 5.23 -11.21
C ASP A 249 14.49 5.43 -10.39
N VAL A 250 14.42 5.32 -9.06
CA VAL A 250 15.60 5.34 -8.18
C VAL A 250 16.56 4.22 -8.55
N ARG A 251 16.05 2.99 -8.66
CA ARG A 251 16.86 1.82 -8.97
C ARG A 251 17.56 1.97 -10.32
N GLU A 252 16.81 2.31 -11.36
CA GLU A 252 17.36 2.44 -12.71
C GLU A 252 18.32 3.62 -12.84
N THR A 253 18.00 4.76 -12.21
CA THR A 253 18.89 5.93 -12.19
C THR A 253 20.24 5.57 -11.56
N MET A 254 20.23 4.83 -10.44
CA MET A 254 21.47 4.44 -9.78
C MET A 254 22.23 3.33 -10.51
N LEU A 255 21.55 2.32 -11.07
CA LEU A 255 22.18 1.25 -11.84
C LEU A 255 22.85 1.75 -13.13
N ASN A 256 22.31 2.82 -13.72
CA ASN A 256 22.83 3.46 -14.92
C ASN A 256 23.72 4.68 -14.62
N HIS A 257 24.06 4.93 -13.35
CA HIS A 257 24.84 6.10 -12.95
C HIS A 257 26.28 6.04 -13.49
N PRO A 258 26.86 7.15 -13.99
CA PRO A 258 28.21 7.16 -14.57
C PRO A 258 29.29 6.73 -13.57
N VAL A 259 29.10 7.03 -12.28
CA VAL A 259 30.04 6.66 -11.21
C VAL A 259 29.83 5.20 -10.78
N PRO A 260 30.81 4.29 -10.93
CA PRO A 260 30.69 2.88 -10.57
C PRO A 260 30.33 2.62 -9.10
N ALA A 261 30.85 3.42 -8.17
CA ALA A 261 30.55 3.30 -6.75
C ALA A 261 29.05 3.51 -6.44
N VAL A 262 28.39 4.42 -7.17
CA VAL A 262 26.94 4.64 -7.04
C VAL A 262 26.16 3.43 -7.56
N ARG A 263 26.60 2.82 -8.67
CA ARG A 263 25.97 1.60 -9.22
C ARG A 263 26.05 0.41 -8.25
N GLN A 264 27.18 0.22 -7.59
CA GLN A 264 27.38 -0.85 -6.60
C GLN A 264 26.48 -0.70 -5.38
N LEU A 265 26.10 0.55 -5.08
CA LEU A 265 25.25 0.91 -3.96
C LEU A 265 23.83 1.26 -4.41
N ALA A 266 23.42 0.82 -5.60
CA ALA A 266 22.10 1.07 -6.13
C ALA A 266 21.00 0.66 -5.14
N GLN A 267 20.14 1.62 -4.84
CA GLN A 267 19.05 1.47 -3.89
C GLN A 267 17.88 0.76 -4.57
N ASP A 268 17.17 -0.06 -3.79
CA ASP A 268 15.91 -0.67 -4.18
C ASP A 268 14.89 -0.34 -3.09
N PRO A 269 14.15 0.78 -3.21
CA PRO A 269 13.24 1.23 -2.17
C PRO A 269 12.27 0.15 -1.69
N PHE A 270 12.08 0.06 -0.37
CA PHE A 270 11.08 -0.84 0.22
C PHE A 270 9.72 -0.15 0.27
N ILE A 271 8.66 -0.90 -0.02
CA ILE A 271 7.27 -0.46 0.10
C ILE A 271 6.51 -1.50 0.92
N ALA A 272 5.77 -1.03 1.92
CA ALA A 272 4.72 -1.78 2.60
C ALA A 272 3.37 -1.14 2.29
N ASP A 273 2.50 -1.89 1.61
CA ASP A 273 1.19 -1.40 1.15
C ASP A 273 0.04 -2.17 1.82
N HIS A 274 -0.77 -1.43 2.55
CA HIS A 274 -2.04 -1.91 3.10
C HIS A 274 -3.16 -0.87 2.90
N THR A 275 -3.07 -0.12 1.81
CA THR A 275 -4.08 0.87 1.40
C THR A 275 -5.42 0.20 1.13
N ARG A 276 -6.52 0.91 1.39
CA ARG A 276 -7.90 0.40 1.22
C ARG A 276 -8.71 1.17 0.19
N VAL A 277 -8.24 2.35 -0.15
CA VAL A 277 -8.88 3.28 -1.08
C VAL A 277 -7.92 3.62 -2.20
N ARG A 278 -8.49 3.91 -3.37
CA ARG A 278 -7.73 4.33 -4.54
C ARG A 278 -7.71 5.86 -4.59
N LEU A 279 -6.66 6.46 -4.03
CA LEU A 279 -6.45 7.90 -4.02
C LEU A 279 -5.36 8.30 -5.00
N THR A 280 -5.68 9.29 -5.83
CA THR A 280 -4.80 9.86 -6.87
C THR A 280 -3.86 10.90 -6.31
N VAL A 281 -2.72 11.09 -6.98
CA VAL A 281 -1.75 12.14 -6.65
C VAL A 281 -2.37 13.53 -6.88
N GLU A 282 -3.22 13.68 -7.89
CA GLU A 282 -3.99 14.92 -8.07
C GLU A 282 -5.18 14.97 -7.08
N PRO A 283 -5.39 16.09 -6.37
CA PRO A 283 -6.52 16.25 -5.47
C PRO A 283 -7.84 16.30 -6.23
N ARG A 284 -8.86 15.68 -5.64
CA ARG A 284 -10.23 15.80 -6.10
C ARG A 284 -10.69 17.25 -5.95
N ARG A 285 -10.80 17.97 -7.06
CA ARG A 285 -11.35 19.33 -7.12
C ARG A 285 -12.84 19.27 -7.47
N GLU A 286 -13.67 20.02 -6.76
CA GLU A 286 -15.08 20.22 -7.13
C GLU A 286 -15.17 20.84 -8.53
N GLY A 287 -16.00 20.26 -9.40
CA GLY A 287 -16.21 20.73 -10.77
C GLY A 287 -15.10 20.36 -11.78
N ALA A 288 -14.01 19.72 -11.35
CA ALA A 288 -13.01 19.21 -12.28
C ALA A 288 -13.53 17.95 -12.99
N THR A 289 -13.74 18.04 -14.30
CA THR A 289 -13.94 16.88 -15.16
C THR A 289 -12.57 16.28 -15.45
N ALA A 290 -12.14 15.33 -14.62
CA ALA A 290 -11.02 14.47 -15.01
C ALA A 290 -11.37 13.85 -16.37
N ALA A 291 -10.43 13.89 -17.33
CA ALA A 291 -10.64 13.26 -18.63
C ALA A 291 -11.00 11.79 -18.40
N LEU A 292 -12.26 11.45 -18.64
CA LEU A 292 -12.73 10.09 -18.52
C LEU A 292 -12.17 9.27 -19.69
N PRO A 293 -11.77 8.02 -19.44
CA PRO A 293 -11.35 7.13 -20.51
C PRO A 293 -12.50 6.98 -21.51
N ASP A 294 -12.16 6.81 -22.79
CA ASP A 294 -13.17 6.42 -23.77
C ASP A 294 -13.77 5.05 -23.42
N ILE A 295 -14.90 4.70 -24.06
CA ILE A 295 -15.66 3.49 -23.70
C ILE A 295 -14.78 2.23 -23.83
N ASP A 296 -13.94 2.17 -24.86
CA ASP A 296 -13.08 1.03 -25.14
C ASP A 296 -11.92 0.97 -24.14
N GLU A 297 -11.32 2.11 -23.81
CA GLU A 297 -10.26 2.23 -22.82
C GLU A 297 -10.77 1.80 -21.45
N ALA A 298 -11.95 2.29 -21.09
CA ALA A 298 -12.60 1.94 -19.84
C ALA A 298 -12.92 0.45 -19.79
N ALA A 299 -13.27 -0.17 -20.92
CA ALA A 299 -13.51 -1.62 -21.00
C ALA A 299 -12.21 -2.42 -20.82
N GLU A 300 -11.10 -1.98 -21.43
CA GLU A 300 -9.78 -2.59 -21.28
C GLU A 300 -9.25 -2.47 -19.84
N LEU A 301 -9.39 -1.30 -19.22
CA LEU A 301 -9.02 -1.06 -17.83
C LEU A 301 -9.85 -1.93 -16.88
N ARG A 302 -11.18 -1.97 -17.05
CA ARG A 302 -12.06 -2.86 -16.26
C ARG A 302 -11.69 -4.32 -16.42
N LYS A 303 -11.29 -4.74 -17.62
CA LYS A 303 -10.81 -6.10 -17.87
C LYS A 303 -9.55 -6.36 -17.06
N LEU A 304 -8.55 -5.48 -17.15
CA LEU A 304 -7.30 -5.59 -16.40
C LEU A 304 -7.53 -5.64 -14.88
N GLU A 305 -8.38 -4.77 -14.35
CA GLU A 305 -8.69 -4.64 -12.92
C GLU A 305 -9.30 -5.90 -12.31
N ARG A 306 -9.91 -6.79 -13.10
CA ARG A 306 -10.51 -8.04 -12.62
C ARG A 306 -9.57 -9.24 -12.66
N LEU A 307 -8.41 -9.13 -13.33
CA LEU A 307 -7.46 -10.22 -13.47
C LEU A 307 -6.66 -10.43 -12.18
N THR A 308 -6.67 -11.68 -11.70
CA THR A 308 -5.88 -12.13 -10.55
C THR A 308 -4.66 -12.97 -10.95
N TRP A 309 -4.68 -13.61 -12.12
CA TRP A 309 -3.56 -14.46 -12.55
C TRP A 309 -2.46 -13.62 -13.23
N PRO A 310 -1.21 -13.66 -12.74
CA PRO A 310 -0.15 -12.78 -13.25
C PRO A 310 0.09 -12.86 -14.77
N ALA A 311 0.02 -14.05 -15.38
CA ALA A 311 0.26 -14.19 -16.83
C ALA A 311 -0.77 -13.41 -17.67
N GLU A 312 -2.03 -13.43 -17.24
CA GLU A 312 -3.11 -12.72 -17.93
C GLU A 312 -2.98 -11.21 -17.71
N VAL A 313 -2.59 -10.78 -16.51
CA VAL A 313 -2.29 -9.36 -16.22
C VAL A 313 -1.19 -8.84 -17.14
N VAL A 314 -0.08 -9.58 -17.29
CA VAL A 314 1.02 -9.20 -18.20
C VAL A 314 0.52 -9.07 -19.63
N GLN A 315 -0.18 -10.08 -20.14
CA GLN A 315 -0.67 -10.09 -21.52
C GLN A 315 -1.60 -8.90 -21.82
N VAL A 316 -2.57 -8.64 -20.95
CA VAL A 316 -3.53 -7.55 -21.15
C VAL A 316 -2.88 -6.19 -20.98
N ALA A 317 -1.99 -6.03 -19.99
CA ALA A 317 -1.28 -4.78 -19.77
C ALA A 317 -0.32 -4.45 -20.93
N GLU A 318 0.38 -5.44 -21.50
CA GLU A 318 1.24 -5.23 -22.67
C GLU A 318 0.43 -4.83 -23.91
N ALA A 319 -0.71 -5.47 -24.14
CA ALA A 319 -1.61 -5.09 -25.23
C ALA A 319 -2.12 -3.65 -25.08
N PHE A 320 -2.54 -3.26 -23.86
CA PHE A 320 -2.98 -1.90 -23.56
C PHE A 320 -1.87 -0.88 -23.82
N LEU A 321 -0.67 -1.09 -23.26
CA LEU A 321 0.45 -0.15 -23.41
C LEU A 321 0.92 -0.01 -24.86
N LYS A 322 0.78 -1.07 -25.67
CA LYS A 322 1.08 -1.02 -27.11
C LYS A 322 0.01 -0.23 -27.87
N ALA A 323 -1.27 -0.41 -27.54
CA ALA A 323 -2.38 0.25 -28.21
C ALA A 323 -2.52 1.73 -27.79
N ARG A 324 -2.18 2.06 -26.55
CA ARG A 324 -2.43 3.35 -25.91
C ARG A 324 -1.20 3.85 -25.11
N PRO A 325 -0.06 4.08 -25.76
CA PRO A 325 1.17 4.50 -25.07
C PRO A 325 1.03 5.85 -24.35
N ASP A 326 0.19 6.76 -24.88
CA ASP A 326 -0.01 8.11 -24.34
C ASP A 326 -1.21 8.21 -23.40
N SER A 327 -1.82 7.08 -23.02
CA SER A 327 -2.92 7.07 -22.06
C SER A 327 -2.49 7.62 -20.71
N ALA A 328 -3.36 8.41 -20.09
CA ALA A 328 -3.17 8.90 -18.73
C ALA A 328 -3.13 7.77 -17.68
N TYR A 329 -3.62 6.57 -18.03
CA TYR A 329 -3.58 5.36 -17.21
C TYR A 329 -2.35 4.48 -17.49
N ALA A 330 -1.56 4.78 -18.52
CA ALA A 330 -0.40 3.98 -18.91
C ALA A 330 0.59 3.74 -17.74
N PRO A 331 0.91 4.73 -16.87
CA PRO A 331 1.81 4.48 -15.74
C PRO A 331 1.27 3.44 -14.76
N GLY A 332 -0.02 3.46 -14.43
CA GLY A 332 -0.64 2.46 -13.57
C GLY A 332 -0.66 1.06 -14.22
N VAL A 333 -0.92 1.00 -15.52
CA VAL A 333 -0.87 -0.26 -16.29
C VAL A 333 0.57 -0.80 -16.37
N GLN A 334 1.57 0.06 -16.50
CA GLN A 334 2.98 -0.32 -16.45
C GLN A 334 3.35 -0.92 -15.08
N VAL A 335 2.95 -0.26 -13.98
CA VAL A 335 3.16 -0.79 -12.62
C VAL A 335 2.52 -2.17 -12.46
N ALA A 336 1.27 -2.34 -12.93
CA ALA A 336 0.58 -3.63 -12.87
C ALA A 336 1.31 -4.72 -13.67
N ARG A 337 1.80 -4.40 -14.88
CA ARG A 337 2.59 -5.32 -15.72
C ARG A 337 3.88 -5.74 -15.04
N ASP A 338 4.65 -4.79 -14.54
CA ASP A 338 5.98 -5.05 -13.98
C ASP A 338 5.89 -5.83 -12.65
N GLY A 339 4.88 -5.51 -11.85
CA GLY A 339 4.50 -6.28 -10.68
C GLY A 339 4.08 -7.71 -11.02
N ALA A 340 3.22 -7.90 -12.03
CA ALA A 340 2.80 -9.23 -12.48
C ALA A 340 3.95 -10.06 -13.07
N ARG A 341 4.91 -9.44 -13.78
CA ARG A 341 6.15 -10.11 -14.22
C ARG A 341 6.99 -10.59 -13.04
N THR A 342 7.04 -9.80 -11.96
CA THR A 342 7.71 -10.19 -10.72
C THR A 342 6.99 -11.36 -10.04
N ALA A 343 5.65 -11.33 -9.99
CA ALA A 343 4.84 -12.44 -9.49
C ALA A 343 5.05 -13.73 -10.28
N LEU A 344 5.12 -13.67 -11.62
CA LEU A 344 5.42 -14.85 -12.45
C LEU A 344 6.78 -15.46 -12.11
N LYS A 345 7.82 -14.63 -11.98
CA LYS A 345 9.16 -15.11 -11.59
C LYS A 345 9.14 -15.75 -10.21
N ALA A 346 8.39 -15.20 -9.27
CA ALA A 346 8.21 -15.78 -7.94
C ALA A 346 7.51 -17.16 -8.01
N LEU A 347 6.43 -17.28 -8.78
CA LEU A 347 5.69 -18.54 -8.96
C LEU A 347 6.49 -19.64 -9.69
N GLN A 348 7.54 -19.27 -10.43
CA GLN A 348 8.42 -20.22 -11.12
C GLN A 348 9.47 -20.86 -10.20
N ARG A 349 9.65 -20.35 -8.97
CA ARG A 349 10.60 -20.95 -8.05
C ARG A 349 10.10 -22.30 -7.56
N SER A 350 11.00 -23.28 -7.47
CA SER A 350 10.68 -24.65 -7.06
C SER A 350 10.19 -24.78 -5.61
N ASP A 351 10.52 -23.80 -4.77
CA ASP A 351 10.09 -23.73 -3.37
C ASP A 351 8.69 -23.10 -3.21
N VAL A 352 8.08 -22.53 -4.26
CA VAL A 352 6.76 -21.90 -4.17
C VAL A 352 5.66 -22.88 -4.58
N ARG A 353 4.90 -23.39 -3.61
CA ARG A 353 3.80 -24.35 -3.83
C ARG A 353 2.46 -23.65 -4.01
N LEU A 354 2.39 -22.70 -4.95
CA LEU A 354 1.20 -21.91 -5.22
C LEU A 354 0.85 -21.96 -6.72
N PHE A 355 -0.39 -22.31 -7.05
CA PHE A 355 -0.84 -22.54 -8.43
C PHE A 355 -2.02 -21.64 -8.79
N LYS A 356 -2.37 -21.60 -10.09
CA LYS A 356 -3.46 -20.76 -10.63
C LYS A 356 -4.78 -20.87 -9.84
N ALA A 357 -5.13 -22.08 -9.38
CA ALA A 357 -6.33 -22.30 -8.57
C ALA A 357 -6.38 -21.48 -7.26
N ALA A 358 -5.23 -21.14 -6.68
CA ALA A 358 -5.16 -20.31 -5.47
C ALA A 358 -5.54 -18.84 -5.73
N PHE A 359 -5.52 -18.39 -6.98
CA PHE A 359 -5.88 -17.03 -7.41
C PHE A 359 -7.34 -16.92 -7.88
N ALA A 360 -8.11 -18.01 -7.80
CA ALA A 360 -9.51 -18.01 -8.21
C ALA A 360 -10.35 -17.09 -7.29
N THR A 361 -11.28 -16.37 -7.91
CA THR A 361 -12.26 -15.53 -7.20
C THR A 361 -13.63 -16.22 -7.20
N SER A 362 -14.46 -15.87 -6.23
CA SER A 362 -15.89 -16.22 -6.19
C SER A 362 -16.73 -14.98 -5.96
N ASP A 363 -18.00 -15.03 -6.36
CA ASP A 363 -18.93 -13.91 -6.19
C ASP A 363 -19.17 -13.60 -4.71
N ASP A 364 -19.23 -14.64 -3.87
CA ASP A 364 -19.45 -14.55 -2.41
C ASP A 364 -18.20 -14.11 -1.62
N MET A 365 -17.07 -13.90 -2.30
CA MET A 365 -15.80 -13.53 -1.66
C MET A 365 -15.87 -12.12 -1.06
N PRO A 366 -15.46 -11.93 0.21
CA PRO A 366 -15.34 -10.59 0.79
C PRO A 366 -14.45 -9.66 -0.04
N ASP A 367 -14.84 -8.39 -0.18
CA ASP A 367 -14.14 -7.44 -1.04
C ASP A 367 -12.66 -7.25 -0.66
N GLU A 368 -12.34 -7.20 0.63
CA GLU A 368 -10.94 -7.10 1.10
C GLU A 368 -10.09 -8.30 0.63
N LEU A 369 -10.68 -9.50 0.65
CA LEU A 369 -10.01 -10.72 0.20
C LEU A 369 -9.81 -10.71 -1.32
N ARG A 370 -10.84 -10.28 -2.06
CA ARG A 370 -10.77 -10.11 -3.52
C ARG A 370 -9.70 -9.08 -3.91
N GLN A 371 -9.62 -7.96 -3.20
CA GLN A 371 -8.62 -6.93 -3.41
C GLN A 371 -7.20 -7.46 -3.15
N ASP A 372 -6.99 -8.21 -2.07
CA ASP A 372 -5.68 -8.81 -1.80
C ASP A 372 -5.28 -9.81 -2.90
N LEU A 373 -6.20 -10.65 -3.39
CA LEU A 373 -5.91 -11.55 -4.52
C LEU A 373 -5.53 -10.80 -5.81
N LEU A 374 -6.22 -9.70 -6.11
CA LEU A 374 -5.88 -8.85 -7.25
C LEU A 374 -4.48 -8.25 -7.11
N ARG A 375 -4.11 -7.82 -5.89
CA ARG A 375 -2.77 -7.30 -5.56
C ARG A 375 -1.70 -8.39 -5.63
N CYS A 376 -1.99 -9.61 -5.17
CA CYS A 376 -1.08 -10.76 -5.32
C CYS A 376 -0.77 -11.04 -6.79
N GLY A 377 -1.77 -10.95 -7.67
CA GLY A 377 -1.61 -11.07 -9.13
C GLY A 377 -0.64 -10.04 -9.74
N ARG A 378 -0.41 -8.95 -9.01
CA ARG A 378 0.48 -7.82 -9.38
C ARG A 378 1.75 -7.80 -8.51
N GLY A 379 2.07 -8.87 -7.80
CA GLY A 379 3.32 -9.01 -7.05
C GLY A 379 3.37 -8.26 -5.72
N ASP A 380 2.22 -7.90 -5.14
CA ASP A 380 2.17 -7.34 -3.79
C ASP A 380 2.50 -8.44 -2.75
N LYS A 381 3.70 -8.29 -2.16
CA LYS A 381 4.25 -9.22 -1.17
C LYS A 381 3.51 -9.18 0.17
N ASP A 382 2.87 -8.06 0.51
CA ASP A 382 2.18 -7.87 1.78
C ASP A 382 0.75 -8.43 1.67
N ALA A 383 0.10 -8.24 0.52
CA ALA A 383 -1.14 -8.94 0.20
C ALA A 383 -0.94 -10.46 0.23
N ALA A 384 0.16 -10.97 -0.34
CA ALA A 384 0.49 -12.40 -0.28
C ALA A 384 0.67 -12.92 1.15
N ALA A 385 1.32 -12.15 2.03
CA ALA A 385 1.44 -12.49 3.44
C ALA A 385 0.07 -12.49 4.15
N ARG A 386 -0.79 -11.50 3.89
CA ARG A 386 -2.18 -11.48 4.41
C ARG A 386 -3.00 -12.66 3.92
N MET A 387 -2.83 -13.10 2.67
CA MET A 387 -3.46 -14.31 2.15
C MET A 387 -3.06 -15.56 2.92
N ALA A 388 -1.79 -15.67 3.32
CA ALA A 388 -1.34 -16.76 4.18
C ALA A 388 -2.09 -16.74 5.52
N TRP A 389 -2.07 -15.62 6.24
CA TRP A 389 -2.75 -15.50 7.54
C TRP A 389 -4.22 -15.90 7.50
N ARG A 390 -4.93 -15.54 6.43
CA ARG A 390 -6.32 -15.97 6.23
C ARG A 390 -6.46 -17.47 5.97
N ALA A 391 -5.53 -18.07 5.22
CA ALA A 391 -5.51 -19.52 5.02
C ALA A 391 -5.28 -20.30 6.33
N ARG A 392 -4.63 -19.70 7.32
CA ARG A 392 -4.44 -20.28 8.67
C ARG A 392 -5.72 -20.26 9.52
N GLY A 393 -6.61 -19.28 9.33
CA GLY A 393 -7.74 -18.98 10.23
C GLY A 393 -9.16 -19.20 9.69
N GLY A 394 -9.34 -19.89 8.55
CA GLY A 394 -10.67 -20.08 7.95
C GLY A 394 -11.59 -21.04 8.74
N PRO A 395 -12.90 -20.71 8.92
CA PRO A 395 -13.87 -21.62 9.51
C PRO A 395 -14.11 -22.81 8.56
N GLY A 396 -13.66 -23.99 8.96
CA GLY A 396 -13.75 -25.20 8.15
C GLY A 396 -12.74 -26.30 8.48
N SER A 397 -11.97 -26.19 9.57
CA SER A 397 -11.00 -27.21 10.00
C SER A 397 -11.67 -28.46 10.59
N ALA A 398 -12.48 -29.15 9.78
CA ALA A 398 -12.65 -30.59 9.94
C ALA A 398 -11.35 -31.28 9.48
N ALA A 399 -11.01 -32.42 10.09
CA ALA A 399 -9.69 -33.07 10.00
C ALA A 399 -9.15 -33.33 8.57
N GLY A 400 -9.99 -33.34 7.53
CA GLY A 400 -9.58 -33.46 6.12
C GLY A 400 -9.20 -32.14 5.41
N TYR A 401 -9.66 -30.98 5.91
CA TYR A 401 -9.37 -29.65 5.33
C TYR A 401 -8.13 -28.99 5.93
N ALA A 402 -7.62 -29.52 7.05
CA ALA A 402 -6.45 -29.00 7.74
C ALA A 402 -5.18 -29.04 6.86
N SER A 403 -4.98 -30.12 6.09
CA SER A 403 -3.81 -30.27 5.21
C SER A 403 -3.83 -29.32 4.02
N ALA A 404 -5.00 -29.11 3.41
CA ALA A 404 -5.18 -28.17 2.29
C ALA A 404 -5.09 -26.70 2.74
N ALA A 405 -5.61 -26.37 3.93
CA ALA A 405 -5.44 -25.07 4.55
C ALA A 405 -3.97 -24.78 4.88
N GLN A 406 -3.27 -25.78 5.45
CA GLN A 406 -1.84 -25.69 5.77
C GLN A 406 -0.97 -25.58 4.51
N SER A 407 -1.25 -26.34 3.46
CA SER A 407 -0.54 -26.22 2.18
C SER A 407 -0.75 -24.85 1.53
N ARG A 408 -1.95 -24.27 1.64
CA ARG A 408 -2.21 -22.89 1.16
C ARG A 408 -1.50 -21.84 2.02
N TYR A 409 -1.47 -22.02 3.33
CA TYR A 409 -0.70 -21.15 4.23
C TYR A 409 0.79 -21.12 3.85
N GLU A 410 1.41 -22.30 3.72
CA GLU A 410 2.81 -22.44 3.32
C GLU A 410 3.07 -21.84 1.94
N GLY A 411 2.24 -22.17 0.95
CA GLY A 411 2.39 -21.68 -0.42
C GLY A 411 2.28 -20.16 -0.54
N TRP A 412 1.37 -19.52 0.20
CA TRP A 412 1.24 -18.07 0.23
C TRP A 412 2.43 -17.39 0.92
N LEU A 413 2.96 -17.95 2.01
CA LEU A 413 4.18 -17.43 2.62
C LEU A 413 5.39 -17.59 1.70
N GLN A 414 5.56 -18.75 1.06
CA GLN A 414 6.65 -18.97 0.09
C GLN A 414 6.58 -17.96 -1.04
N PHE A 415 5.38 -17.69 -1.55
CA PHE A 415 5.16 -16.66 -2.57
C PHE A 415 5.50 -15.25 -2.05
N ALA A 416 5.09 -14.89 -0.84
CA ALA A 416 5.45 -13.61 -0.22
C ALA A 416 6.98 -13.46 -0.04
N VAL A 417 7.67 -14.52 0.39
CA VAL A 417 9.14 -14.55 0.52
C VAL A 417 9.82 -14.39 -0.82
N ALA A 418 9.32 -15.08 -1.86
CA ALA A 418 9.82 -14.96 -3.22
C ALA A 418 9.69 -13.53 -3.78
N LEU A 419 8.65 -12.80 -3.35
CA LEU A 419 8.44 -11.38 -3.65
C LEU A 419 9.25 -10.42 -2.75
N GLY A 420 10.01 -10.95 -1.77
CA GLY A 420 10.92 -10.18 -0.93
C GLY A 420 10.40 -9.82 0.47
N ASN A 421 9.35 -10.48 0.96
CA ASN A 421 8.83 -10.26 2.31
C ASN A 421 9.66 -11.00 3.36
N GLY A 422 10.49 -10.28 4.12
CA GLY A 422 11.35 -10.83 5.16
C GLY A 422 10.59 -11.27 6.41
N ILE A 423 9.48 -10.59 6.73
CA ILE A 423 8.58 -10.97 7.83
C ILE A 423 7.96 -12.34 7.54
N ALA A 424 7.42 -12.54 6.33
CA ALA A 424 6.88 -13.83 5.89
C ALA A 424 7.95 -14.95 5.91
N SER A 425 9.21 -14.62 5.66
CA SER A 425 10.33 -15.58 5.74
C SER A 425 10.55 -16.02 7.19
N TYR A 426 10.56 -15.09 8.14
CA TYR A 426 10.66 -15.44 9.54
C TYR A 426 9.44 -16.25 10.03
N GLU A 427 8.23 -15.93 9.56
CA GLU A 427 7.03 -16.72 9.86
C GLU A 427 7.10 -18.15 9.32
N LEU A 428 7.67 -18.37 8.13
CA LEU A 428 7.99 -19.72 7.66
C LEU A 428 9.00 -20.42 8.55
N ALA A 429 10.02 -19.70 9.02
CA ALA A 429 10.99 -20.27 9.93
C ALA A 429 10.33 -20.78 11.22
N LEU A 430 9.44 -19.98 11.81
CA LEU A 430 8.65 -20.36 12.99
C LEU A 430 7.73 -21.54 12.68
N HIS A 431 7.06 -21.55 11.53
CA HIS A 431 6.21 -22.65 11.09
C HIS A 431 6.98 -23.97 10.97
N PHE A 432 8.15 -23.96 10.32
CA PHE A 432 8.98 -25.15 10.17
C PHE A 432 9.58 -25.61 11.48
N ARG A 433 9.93 -24.70 12.39
CA ARG A 433 10.37 -25.06 13.74
C ARG A 433 9.25 -25.77 14.51
N GLY A 434 8.03 -25.22 14.47
CA GLY A 434 6.86 -25.81 15.13
C GLY A 434 6.43 -27.17 14.56
N THR A 435 6.78 -27.47 13.30
CA THR A 435 6.49 -28.75 12.63
C THR A 435 7.66 -29.73 12.64
N GLY A 436 8.73 -29.46 13.39
CA GLY A 436 9.87 -30.38 13.53
C GLY A 436 10.83 -30.41 12.34
N GLN A 437 10.89 -29.34 11.55
CA GLN A 437 11.75 -29.20 10.37
C GLN A 437 12.86 -28.13 10.60
N PRO A 438 13.85 -28.39 11.48
CA PRO A 438 14.81 -27.36 11.93
C PRO A 438 15.74 -26.86 10.82
N LEU A 439 16.05 -27.68 9.81
CA LEU A 439 16.88 -27.26 8.68
C LEU A 439 16.17 -26.20 7.84
N LEU A 440 14.90 -26.42 7.50
CA LEU A 440 14.09 -25.43 6.78
C LEU A 440 13.89 -24.18 7.64
N ALA A 441 13.67 -24.34 8.95
CA ALA A 441 13.56 -23.21 9.86
C ALA A 441 14.80 -22.30 9.79
N SER A 442 16.00 -22.88 9.89
CA SER A 442 17.27 -22.14 9.79
C SER A 442 17.45 -21.44 8.44
N GLN A 443 17.09 -22.12 7.33
CA GLN A 443 17.16 -21.53 5.98
C GLN A 443 16.27 -20.31 5.84
N PHE A 444 15.02 -20.37 6.31
CA PHE A 444 14.07 -19.26 6.22
C PHE A 444 14.40 -18.13 7.21
N GLU A 445 15.05 -18.44 8.33
CA GLU A 445 15.57 -17.44 9.27
C GLU A 445 16.77 -16.67 8.67
N ALA A 446 17.70 -17.38 8.02
CA ALA A 446 18.78 -16.74 7.26
C ALA A 446 18.22 -15.89 6.11
N ARG A 447 17.23 -16.42 5.39
CA ARG A 447 16.56 -15.71 4.30
C ARG A 447 15.84 -14.44 4.77
N ALA A 448 15.25 -14.44 5.96
CA ALA A 448 14.64 -13.26 6.56
C ALA A 448 15.68 -12.14 6.72
N ARG A 449 16.87 -12.47 7.26
CA ARG A 449 17.99 -11.53 7.41
C ARG A 449 18.53 -11.04 6.07
N GLU A 450 18.63 -11.89 5.05
CA GLU A 450 19.03 -11.50 3.68
C GLU A 450 18.05 -10.50 3.05
N LEU A 451 16.75 -10.68 3.33
CA LEU A 451 15.70 -9.74 2.92
C LEU A 451 15.69 -8.47 3.81
N GLY A 452 16.55 -8.40 4.82
CA GLY A 452 16.71 -7.28 5.72
C GLY A 452 15.65 -7.23 6.83
N TYR A 453 15.01 -8.35 7.15
CA TYR A 453 14.19 -8.44 8.36
C TYR A 453 15.01 -9.00 9.52
N THR A 454 15.12 -8.22 10.59
CA THR A 454 15.67 -8.65 11.87
C THR A 454 14.52 -8.88 12.85
N PRO A 455 14.31 -10.13 13.30
CA PRO A 455 13.24 -10.42 14.25
C PRO A 455 13.55 -9.79 15.63
N PRO A 456 12.52 -9.51 16.44
CA PRO A 456 12.70 -9.06 17.82
C PRO A 456 13.56 -10.05 18.63
N PRO A 457 14.35 -9.57 19.61
CA PRO A 457 15.18 -10.43 20.46
C PRO A 457 14.38 -11.45 21.30
N ASP A 458 13.10 -11.16 21.57
CA ASP A 458 12.22 -12.05 22.33
C ASP A 458 11.17 -12.71 21.43
N LEU A 459 11.37 -14.01 21.24
CA LEU A 459 10.34 -15.07 21.20
C LEU A 459 10.96 -16.49 21.22
N ASP A 460 12.29 -16.64 21.33
CA ASP A 460 12.95 -17.96 21.26
C ASP A 460 14.21 -18.09 22.14
N ASN A 461 14.28 -17.42 23.29
CA ASN A 461 15.24 -17.78 24.35
C ASN A 461 14.93 -19.14 25.01
N VAL A 462 14.33 -20.09 24.28
CA VAL A 462 14.56 -21.51 24.53
C VAL A 462 15.84 -21.89 23.77
N ARG A 463 16.96 -21.33 24.21
CA ARG A 463 18.25 -22.00 24.02
C ARG A 463 18.11 -23.38 24.67
N LYS A 464 18.20 -24.44 23.87
CA LYS A 464 18.59 -25.74 24.40
C LYS A 464 20.05 -25.71 24.82
#